data_AF-K9TNC7-F1
#
_entry.id   AF-K9TNC7-F1
#
_cell.length_a   1.000
_cell.length_b   1.000
_cell.length_c   1.000
_cell.angle_alpha   90.00
_cell.angle_beta   90.00
_cell.angle_gamma   90.00
#
_symmetry.space_group_name_H-M   'P 1'
#
loop_
_entity.id
_entity.type
_entity.pdbx_description
1 polymer ?
#
loop_
_entity_poly.entity_id
_entity_poly.type
_entity_poly.pdbx_seq_one_letter_code
_entity_poly.pdbx_strand_id
1 'polypeptide(L)'
;MNSGSGNPEKSKRSSFTSTDKIESFSRRALFAPHKRATIDTEHLMRRAEDLVSAASNRYRITVQVANRAKRRRYEDFDSMEEPTMKPVIRAIVEMSDELAQPEIIGD
;
A
#
# COMPACT_ATOMS: atom_id res chain seq x y z
N MET A 1 -11.62 -54.36 54.24
CA MET A 1 -10.97 -54.22 52.92
C MET A 1 -12.01 -53.79 51.89
N ASN A 2 -12.21 -52.48 51.69
CA ASN A 2 -12.53 -51.94 50.37
C ASN A 2 -12.35 -50.42 50.42
N SER A 3 -11.19 -49.96 49.96
CA SER A 3 -10.86 -48.55 49.78
C SER A 3 -11.07 -48.21 48.31
N GLY A 4 -11.99 -47.29 48.05
CA GLY A 4 -12.13 -46.66 46.74
C GLY A 4 -10.98 -45.70 46.46
N SER A 5 -10.48 -45.75 45.22
CA SER A 5 -9.76 -44.67 44.52
C SER A 5 -9.62 -45.16 43.08
N GLY A 6 -10.28 -44.53 42.12
CA GLY A 6 -9.74 -43.41 41.39
C GLY A 6 -9.55 -43.83 39.93
N ASN A 7 -10.39 -43.32 39.03
CA ASN A 7 -10.12 -43.42 37.59
C ASN A 7 -10.01 -41.99 37.05
N PRO A 8 -8.82 -41.55 36.62
CA PRO A 8 -8.60 -40.19 36.15
C PRO A 8 -9.00 -40.03 34.67
N GLU A 9 -9.39 -38.80 34.34
CA GLU A 9 -9.28 -38.20 33.00
C GLU A 9 -9.94 -38.94 31.83
N LYS A 10 -11.28 -38.77 31.72
CA LYS A 10 -11.88 -38.71 30.37
C LYS A 10 -11.58 -37.35 29.76
N SER A 11 -10.49 -37.33 29.00
CA SER A 11 -10.13 -36.35 27.98
C SER A 11 -11.38 -35.83 27.25
N LYS A 12 -11.68 -34.54 27.43
CA LYS A 12 -12.67 -33.81 26.63
C LYS A 12 -12.15 -33.69 25.20
N ARG A 13 -12.39 -34.72 24.37
CA ARG A 13 -12.33 -34.56 22.91
C ARG A 13 -13.52 -33.68 22.52
N SER A 14 -13.25 -32.39 22.42
CA SER A 14 -14.08 -31.44 21.67
C SER A 14 -14.28 -32.02 20.27
N SER A 15 -15.49 -32.51 20.00
CA SER A 15 -15.90 -32.99 18.70
C SER A 15 -16.03 -31.78 17.78
N PHE A 16 -14.98 -31.50 17.02
CA PHE A 16 -15.00 -30.53 15.94
C PHE A 16 -15.97 -31.04 14.87
N THR A 17 -17.12 -30.38 14.75
CA THR A 17 -18.20 -30.83 13.87
C THR A 17 -17.91 -30.40 12.43
N SER A 18 -18.33 -31.23 11.46
CA SER A 18 -18.07 -31.00 10.03
C SER A 18 -18.68 -29.69 9.51
N THR A 19 -19.63 -29.11 10.24
CA THR A 19 -20.28 -27.82 9.95
C THR A 19 -19.39 -26.62 10.25
N ASP A 20 -18.45 -26.71 11.19
CA ASP A 20 -17.52 -25.61 11.54
C ASP A 20 -16.47 -25.34 10.44
N LYS A 21 -16.25 -26.33 9.57
CA LYS A 21 -15.35 -26.18 8.42
C LYS A 21 -15.94 -25.29 7.34
N ILE A 22 -17.26 -25.27 7.16
CA ILE A 22 -17.89 -24.55 6.04
C ILE A 22 -17.95 -23.04 6.34
N GLU A 23 -18.18 -22.64 7.59
CA GLU A 23 -18.17 -21.21 7.97
C GLU A 23 -16.77 -20.58 8.00
N SER A 24 -15.72 -21.38 8.24
CA SER A 24 -14.34 -20.88 8.31
C SER A 24 -13.72 -20.59 6.94
N PHE A 25 -14.23 -21.19 5.86
CA PHE A 25 -13.80 -20.86 4.50
C PHE A 25 -14.43 -19.58 3.94
N SER A 26 -15.56 -19.12 4.50
CA SER A 26 -16.31 -17.97 3.97
C SER A 26 -15.84 -16.60 4.47
N ARG A 27 -14.86 -16.53 5.40
CA ARG A 27 -14.27 -15.25 5.85
C ARG A 27 -13.02 -14.82 5.10
N ARG A 28 -12.66 -15.48 3.99
CA ARG A 28 -11.44 -15.16 3.21
C ARG A 28 -11.68 -14.34 1.95
N ALA A 29 -12.92 -13.88 1.70
CA ALA A 29 -13.31 -13.20 0.47
C ALA A 29 -13.65 -11.70 0.63
N LEU A 30 -13.26 -11.05 1.73
CA LEU A 30 -13.46 -9.60 1.94
C LEU A 30 -12.21 -8.73 1.67
N PHE A 31 -11.21 -9.27 0.97
CA PHE A 31 -10.05 -8.50 0.52
C PHE A 31 -9.97 -8.57 -1.01
N ALA A 32 -10.72 -7.70 -1.68
CA ALA A 32 -10.44 -7.39 -3.06
C ALA A 32 -9.04 -6.73 -3.11
N PRO A 33 -8.04 -7.32 -3.81
CA PRO A 33 -6.72 -6.71 -3.91
C PRO A 33 -6.89 -5.36 -4.59
N HIS A 34 -6.52 -4.28 -3.88
CA HIS A 34 -6.52 -2.96 -4.47
C HIS A 34 -5.52 -2.97 -5.61
N LYS A 35 -5.99 -2.73 -6.84
CA LYS A 35 -5.13 -2.72 -8.04
C LYS A 35 -4.11 -1.61 -7.84
N ARG A 36 -2.84 -1.99 -7.67
CA ARG A 36 -1.73 -1.03 -7.71
C ARG A 36 -1.78 -0.31 -9.05
N ALA A 37 -1.68 1.01 -9.04
CA ALA A 37 -1.61 1.79 -10.25
C ALA A 37 -0.28 1.46 -10.94
N THR A 38 -0.33 0.65 -12.00
CA THR A 38 0.84 0.33 -12.82
C THR A 38 1.04 1.47 -13.81
N ILE A 39 1.95 2.39 -13.50
CA ILE A 39 2.44 3.32 -14.51
C ILE A 39 3.37 2.57 -15.46
N ASP A 40 3.23 2.85 -16.75
CA ASP A 40 4.18 2.36 -17.75
C ASP A 40 5.56 3.02 -17.56
N THR A 41 6.62 2.23 -17.74
CA THR A 41 8.00 2.68 -17.49
C THR A 41 8.39 3.78 -18.47
N GLU A 42 8.00 3.65 -19.74
CA GLU A 42 8.32 4.66 -20.77
C GLU A 42 7.64 5.99 -20.46
N HIS A 43 6.38 5.94 -20.01
CA HIS A 43 5.68 7.13 -19.56
C HIS A 43 6.37 7.78 -18.34
N LEU A 44 6.79 6.99 -17.35
CA LEU A 44 7.52 7.49 -16.18
C LEU A 44 8.84 8.17 -16.58
N MET A 45 9.60 7.56 -17.49
CA MET A 45 10.87 8.11 -17.98
C MET A 45 10.66 9.46 -18.68
N ARG A 46 9.61 9.59 -19.50
CA ARG A 46 9.25 10.87 -20.13
C ARG A 46 8.95 11.95 -19.09
N ARG A 47 8.12 11.64 -18.09
CA ARG A 47 7.82 12.62 -17.00
C ARG A 47 9.06 13.04 -16.23
N ALA A 48 10.00 12.12 -16.00
CA ALA A 48 11.27 12.44 -15.35
C ALA A 48 12.15 13.36 -16.22
N GLU A 49 12.18 13.13 -17.53
CA GLU A 49 12.90 13.98 -18.48
C GLU A 49 12.30 15.40 -18.55
N ASP A 50 10.97 15.52 -18.53
CA ASP A 50 10.28 16.83 -18.50
C ASP A 50 10.73 17.65 -17.28
N LEU A 51 10.82 17.02 -16.11
CA LEU A 51 11.30 17.67 -14.88
C LEU A 51 12.76 18.11 -14.98
N VAL A 52 13.61 17.26 -15.55
CA VAL A 52 15.05 17.53 -15.69
C VAL A 52 15.31 18.63 -16.71
N SER A 53 14.56 18.63 -17.82
CA SER A 53 14.68 19.61 -18.91
C SER A 53 14.11 20.98 -18.54
N ALA A 54 13.01 21.05 -17.79
CA ALA A 54 12.46 22.30 -17.27
C ALA A 54 13.32 22.93 -16.16
N ALA A 55 14.18 22.14 -15.50
CA ALA A 55 15.00 22.62 -14.40
C ALA A 55 16.32 23.23 -14.87
N SER A 56 16.60 24.46 -14.44
CA SER A 56 17.92 25.11 -14.63
C SER A 56 19.06 24.42 -13.85
N ASN A 57 18.73 23.52 -12.92
CA ASN A 57 19.72 22.76 -12.15
C ASN A 57 19.19 21.35 -11.82
N ARG A 58 19.85 20.34 -12.40
CA ARG A 58 19.51 18.92 -12.25
C ARG A 58 19.59 18.41 -10.81
N TYR A 59 20.52 18.91 -10.01
CA TYR A 59 20.62 18.52 -8.59
C TYR A 59 19.46 19.07 -7.77
N ARG A 60 19.07 20.33 -8.02
CA ARG A 60 17.94 20.94 -7.29
C ARG A 60 16.65 20.17 -7.54
N ILE A 61 16.35 19.79 -8.77
CA ILE A 61 15.13 19.03 -9.07
C ILE A 61 15.17 17.62 -8.48
N THR A 62 16.32 16.94 -8.54
CA THR A 62 16.49 15.61 -7.93
C THR A 62 16.24 15.65 -6.42
N VAL A 63 16.77 16.66 -5.73
CA VAL A 63 16.54 16.87 -4.29
C VAL A 63 15.07 17.17 -3.98
N GLN A 64 14.40 17.97 -4.82
CA GLN A 64 12.97 18.26 -4.64
C GLN A 64 12.12 17.00 -4.77
N VAL A 65 12.35 16.18 -5.80
CA VAL A 65 11.66 14.89 -6.00
C VAL A 65 11.89 13.98 -4.78
N ALA A 66 13.14 13.84 -4.33
CA ALA A 66 13.48 13.01 -3.18
C ALA A 66 12.81 13.49 -1.88
N ASN A 67 12.81 14.80 -1.61
CA ASN A 67 12.17 15.38 -0.44
C ASN A 67 10.66 15.16 -0.46
N ARG A 68 10.02 15.32 -1.63
CA ARG A 68 8.58 15.09 -1.79
C ARG A 68 8.20 13.62 -1.61
N ALA A 69 8.98 12.72 -2.19
CA ALA A 69 8.82 11.28 -2.01
C ALA A 69 9.00 10.87 -0.53
N LYS A 70 9.97 11.48 0.17
CA LYS A 70 10.20 11.24 1.59
C LYS A 70 9.01 11.66 2.45
N ARG A 71 8.40 12.82 2.18
CA ARG A 71 7.19 13.29 2.90
C ARG A 71 6.01 12.32 2.72
N ARG A 72 5.75 11.91 1.47
CA ARG A 72 4.66 10.96 1.16
C ARG A 72 4.81 9.61 1.85
N ARG A 73 6.04 9.12 2.08
CA ARG A 73 6.24 7.89 2.88
C ARG A 73 5.69 7.99 4.30
N TYR A 74 5.66 9.18 4.89
CA TYR A 74 5.12 9.40 6.24
C TYR A 74 3.61 9.62 6.19
N GLU A 75 3.12 10.40 5.22
CA GLU A 75 1.67 10.63 5.02
C GLU A 75 0.93 9.33 4.69
N ASP A 76 1.49 8.51 3.81
CA ASP A 76 0.92 7.21 3.43
C ASP A 76 0.96 6.21 4.62
N PHE A 77 1.89 6.36 5.57
CA PHE A 77 1.97 5.51 6.77
C PHE A 77 0.84 5.81 7.77
N ASP A 78 0.44 7.07 7.88
CA ASP A 78 -0.67 7.49 8.74
C ASP A 78 -2.04 7.25 8.09
N SER A 79 -2.06 6.97 6.78
CA SER A 79 -3.29 6.66 6.04
C SER A 79 -3.75 5.22 6.27
N MET A 80 -5.06 5.01 6.41
CA MET A 80 -5.66 3.66 6.52
C MET A 80 -5.76 2.95 5.16
N GLU A 81 -5.38 3.60 4.07
CA GLU A 81 -5.44 3.07 2.71
C GLU A 81 -4.07 2.55 2.27
N GLU A 82 -4.04 1.42 1.55
CA GLU A 82 -2.77 0.89 1.06
C GLU A 82 -2.21 1.76 -0.09
N PRO A 83 -0.90 2.13 -0.06
CA PRO A 83 -0.33 2.99 -1.09
C PRO A 83 -0.42 2.34 -2.48
N THR A 84 -1.09 3.01 -3.40
CA THR A 84 -1.32 2.52 -4.77
C THR A 84 -0.09 2.63 -5.67
N MET A 85 0.88 3.47 -5.30
CA MET A 85 2.08 3.78 -6.07
C MET A 85 3.29 4.02 -5.16
N LYS A 86 4.50 3.68 -5.63
CA LYS A 86 5.73 3.99 -4.89
C LYS A 86 5.87 5.53 -4.73
N PRO A 87 6.23 6.05 -3.55
CA PRO A 87 6.28 7.49 -3.29
C PRO A 87 7.17 8.30 -4.24
N VAL A 88 8.26 7.69 -4.74
CA VAL A 88 9.15 8.33 -5.73
C VAL A 88 8.46 8.48 -7.09
N ILE A 89 7.75 7.45 -7.55
CA ILE A 89 7.01 7.48 -8.80
C ILE A 89 5.89 8.52 -8.71
N ARG A 90 5.15 8.52 -7.59
CA ARG A 90 4.09 9.49 -7.30
C ARG A 90 4.63 10.93 -7.30
N ALA A 91 5.83 11.13 -6.71
CA ALA A 91 6.48 12.44 -6.74
C ALA A 91 6.79 12.92 -8.16
N ILE A 92 7.35 12.06 -9.01
CA ILE A 92 7.70 12.40 -10.39
C ILE A 92 6.44 12.76 -11.18
N VAL A 93 5.38 11.96 -11.07
CA VAL A 93 4.12 12.19 -11.80
C VAL A 93 3.47 13.50 -11.37
N GLU A 94 3.22 13.68 -10.07
CA GLU A 94 2.55 14.89 -9.57
C GLU A 94 3.37 16.15 -9.85
N MET A 95 4.70 16.11 -9.69
CA MET A 95 5.57 17.24 -10.03
C MET A 95 5.57 17.56 -11.52
N SER A 96 5.49 16.55 -12.38
CA SER A 96 5.40 16.73 -13.83
C SER A 96 4.04 17.30 -14.23
N ASP A 97 2.94 16.85 -13.60
CA ASP A 97 1.60 17.38 -13.83
C ASP A 97 1.49 18.85 -13.42
N GLU A 98 2.15 19.25 -12.32
CA GLU A 98 2.26 20.66 -11.88
C GLU A 98 2.94 21.55 -12.94
N LEU A 99 3.94 21.03 -13.67
CA LEU A 99 4.58 21.76 -14.78
C LEU A 99 3.68 21.88 -16.01
N ALA A 100 2.81 20.90 -16.24
CA ALA A 100 1.92 20.85 -17.39
C ALA A 100 0.64 21.69 -17.21
N GLN A 101 0.35 22.16 -16.00
CA GLN A 101 -0.73 23.10 -15.74
C GLN A 101 -0.24 24.53 -16.00
N PRO A 102 -0.70 25.21 -17.09
CA PRO A 102 -0.45 26.63 -17.24
C PRO A 102 -1.09 27.37 -16.07
N GLU A 103 -0.37 28.32 -15.47
CA GLU A 103 -0.95 29.19 -14.46
C GLU A 103 -2.23 29.82 -15.03
N ILE A 104 -3.38 29.63 -14.37
CA ILE A 104 -4.61 30.34 -14.70
C ILE A 104 -4.39 31.79 -14.28
N ILE A 105 -3.76 32.57 -15.14
CA ILE A 105 -3.64 34.01 -14.97
C ILE A 105 -5.05 34.57 -15.17
N GLY A 106 -5.69 34.93 -14.07
CA GLY A 106 -6.83 35.85 -14.09
C GLY A 106 -6.30 37.27 -14.26
N ASP A 107 -6.74 37.92 -15.33
CA ASP A 107 -6.57 39.36 -15.60
C ASP A 107 -7.29 40.21 -14.54
#